data_AF-A0A2M6ZXI1-F1
#
_entry.id   AF-A0A2M6ZXI1-F1
#
_cell.length_a   1.000
_cell.length_b   1.000
_cell.length_c   1.000
_cell.angle_alpha   90.00
_cell.angle_beta   90.00
_cell.angle_gamma   90.00
#
_symmetry.space_group_name_H-M   'P 1'
#
loop_
_entity.id
_entity.type
_entity.pdbx_description
1 polymer ?
#
loop_
_entity_poly.entity_id
_entity_poly.type
_entity_poly.pdbx_seq_one_letter_code
_entity_poly.pdbx_strand_id
1 'polypeptide(L)'
;MINRAWSTFFVIVVICLGFYSGGGGCSGNSGNSNSVDTDVILLAKDIHMKLVRLDGTKLDLGSRPIPIRVALEVTFPVKMNTFSVEGALSVHDPDGKLVSGVITWNDDKTVLTFLPSANLNYHATYGIEIAASALSDSGAPIEKILAYFETMTKGDVNGDGSTDVVIGVKEVEPVANGVYYWDDSRIKTDHLSYIFNGAALSGSLTTANAFAKIAVSNARIMGDINADGYSDIIAGKDFVETPTELPTGIDTSSANYGIAYIFNGGHSLGNLTPENASATIDPRAEGGGLYISDAGSGEINGDGYEDLIVRGYENSFVFSGKGLSGKLTSENAFATIHEMVALKTIGDVNADGKCDVVGTRLVSENGKPTKEVGYIFNGATLVGTKTTNDAMAILSDIDTKKEGDRGEVQFSKVGDVNNDGKDDLIVYSRWQSGCPGGSCLPTMEETLYIFSGSDFVGNVSKIKAISITTQDSYSYFPSSGAGDVNGDGYNDLIFNNKYIFSGKSLSGALVPENALATIADTDYAAFTASVGDINMDQYDDILISEYPKEAAYVFSGAMLSGTKKLSDAIATITCVPSSEDLLCRIQPFIPENL
;
A
#
# COMPACT_ATOMS: atom_id res chain seq x y z
N MET A 1 -8.29 42.83 21.97
CA MET A 1 -8.30 43.26 20.56
C MET A 1 -8.87 42.11 19.75
N ILE A 2 -9.90 42.41 18.98
CA ILE A 2 -10.73 41.48 18.23
C ILE A 2 -9.95 40.98 17.01
N ASN A 3 -9.95 39.67 16.74
CA ASN A 3 -10.01 39.17 15.36
C ASN A 3 -10.81 37.86 15.34
N ARG A 4 -11.98 37.94 14.70
CA ARG A 4 -12.90 36.83 14.42
C ARG A 4 -12.45 36.18 13.11
N ALA A 5 -12.19 34.89 13.10
CA ALA A 5 -12.16 34.09 11.88
C ALA A 5 -13.58 33.59 11.58
N TRP A 6 -14.05 33.84 10.36
CA TRP A 6 -15.32 33.37 9.85
C TRP A 6 -15.07 32.05 9.12
N SER A 7 -15.67 30.95 9.60
CA SER A 7 -15.85 29.73 8.82
C SER A 7 -17.22 29.79 8.15
N THR A 8 -17.22 29.96 6.84
CA THR A 8 -18.44 29.96 6.03
C THR A 8 -18.84 28.51 5.73
N PHE A 9 -19.69 27.93 6.57
CA PHE A 9 -20.42 26.69 6.24
C PHE A 9 -21.63 27.05 5.36
N PHE A 10 -21.65 26.56 4.12
CA PHE A 10 -22.86 26.55 3.31
C PHE A 10 -23.70 25.34 3.69
N VAL A 11 -24.68 25.53 4.59
CA VAL A 11 -25.79 24.60 4.78
C VAL A 11 -26.91 25.05 3.83
N ILE A 12 -27.15 24.31 2.75
CA ILE A 12 -28.34 24.50 1.92
C ILE A 12 -29.51 23.88 2.69
N VAL A 13 -30.22 24.68 3.47
CA VAL A 13 -31.53 24.34 4.02
C VAL A 13 -32.57 24.60 2.94
N VAL A 14 -33.08 23.53 2.31
CA VAL A 14 -34.26 23.64 1.44
C VAL A 14 -35.49 23.84 2.31
N ILE A 15 -35.96 25.08 2.41
CA ILE A 15 -37.25 25.42 3.02
C ILE A 15 -38.32 25.21 1.95
N CYS A 16 -39.08 24.11 2.06
CA CYS A 16 -40.33 23.95 1.32
C CYS A 16 -41.38 24.94 1.86
N LEU A 17 -41.60 26.06 1.17
CA LEU A 17 -42.75 26.92 1.38
C LEU A 17 -43.98 26.28 0.74
N GLY A 18 -44.78 25.58 1.55
CA GLY A 18 -46.13 25.17 1.17
C GLY A 18 -47.06 26.38 1.15
N PHE A 19 -47.39 26.89 -0.04
CA PHE A 19 -48.48 27.85 -0.20
C PHE A 19 -49.81 27.10 -0.29
N TYR A 20 -50.58 27.18 0.79
CA TYR A 20 -51.99 26.83 0.83
C TYR A 20 -52.80 28.06 0.39
N SER A 21 -53.53 27.99 -0.73
CA SER A 21 -54.56 28.98 -1.05
C SER A 21 -55.90 28.29 -1.27
N GLY A 22 -56.85 28.59 -0.38
CA GLY A 22 -58.24 28.14 -0.45
C GLY A 22 -59.02 28.74 -1.62
N GLY A 23 -60.15 28.09 -1.91
CA GLY A 23 -60.91 28.23 -3.15
C GLY A 23 -61.72 29.51 -3.34
N GLY A 24 -62.14 29.70 -4.59
CA GLY A 24 -63.12 30.66 -5.10
C GLY A 24 -63.36 30.38 -6.59
N GLY A 25 -64.62 30.19 -6.99
CA GLY A 25 -65.00 29.53 -8.25
C GLY A 25 -65.19 30.39 -9.50
N CYS A 26 -65.74 29.70 -10.51
CA CYS A 26 -66.39 30.13 -11.76
C CYS A 26 -65.58 30.11 -13.09
N SER A 27 -65.88 29.06 -13.87
CA SER A 27 -66.14 28.95 -15.33
C SER A 27 -65.17 29.58 -16.36
N GLY A 28 -64.66 28.73 -17.28
CA GLY A 28 -64.17 29.17 -18.60
C GLY A 28 -63.35 28.15 -19.38
N ASN A 29 -64.02 27.41 -20.26
CA ASN A 29 -63.61 26.84 -21.56
C ASN A 29 -62.17 26.32 -21.84
N SER A 30 -62.14 25.02 -22.17
CA SER A 30 -61.40 24.33 -23.25
C SER A 30 -60.07 24.92 -23.78
N GLY A 31 -58.99 24.20 -23.54
CA GLY A 31 -57.74 24.31 -24.29
C GLY A 31 -56.81 23.15 -23.98
N ASN A 32 -56.61 22.27 -24.96
CA ASN A 32 -55.72 21.12 -24.91
C ASN A 32 -54.28 21.59 -24.63
N SER A 33 -53.70 21.23 -23.48
CA SER A 33 -52.26 21.38 -23.21
C SER A 33 -51.68 20.03 -22.83
N ASN A 34 -50.70 19.63 -23.63
CA ASN A 34 -49.98 18.36 -23.64
C ASN A 34 -49.64 17.81 -22.24
N SER A 35 -49.82 16.50 -22.10
CA SER A 35 -49.44 15.65 -20.98
C SER A 35 -47.93 15.46 -20.84
N VAL A 36 -47.18 16.56 -20.76
CA VAL A 36 -45.77 16.53 -20.34
C VAL A 36 -45.77 16.87 -18.86
N ASP A 37 -45.86 15.87 -17.98
CA ASP A 37 -45.25 16.00 -16.62
C ASP A 37 -45.39 14.78 -15.71
N THR A 38 -46.26 13.80 -15.98
CA THR A 38 -46.36 12.65 -15.06
C THR A 38 -45.33 11.56 -15.37
N ASP A 39 -45.08 11.28 -16.65
CA ASP A 39 -44.16 10.21 -17.04
C ASP A 39 -42.69 10.58 -16.79
N VAL A 40 -42.32 11.85 -16.97
CA VAL A 40 -40.94 12.35 -16.72
C VAL A 40 -40.59 12.31 -15.23
N ILE A 41 -41.53 12.72 -14.36
CA ILE A 41 -41.34 12.71 -12.89
C ILE A 41 -41.36 11.28 -12.33
N LEU A 42 -42.10 10.35 -12.96
CA LEU A 42 -42.10 8.94 -12.57
C LEU A 42 -40.79 8.23 -12.94
N LEU A 43 -40.20 8.53 -14.11
CA LEU A 43 -38.98 7.86 -14.59
C LEU A 43 -37.75 8.11 -13.70
N ALA A 44 -37.63 9.30 -13.09
CA ALA A 44 -36.47 9.64 -12.26
C ALA A 44 -36.48 8.98 -10.87
N LYS A 45 -37.66 8.69 -10.30
CA LYS A 45 -37.78 8.12 -8.93
C LYS A 45 -37.35 6.66 -8.81
N ASP A 46 -37.32 5.94 -9.93
CA ASP A 46 -37.06 4.49 -9.96
C ASP A 46 -35.72 4.15 -10.66
N ILE A 47 -34.83 5.14 -10.85
CA ILE A 47 -33.45 4.89 -11.29
C ILE A 47 -32.61 4.54 -10.07
N HIS A 48 -31.97 3.37 -10.11
CA HIS A 48 -31.15 2.86 -9.02
C HIS A 48 -29.70 2.73 -9.45
N MET A 49 -28.78 3.19 -8.59
CA MET A 49 -27.34 3.04 -8.79
C MET A 49 -26.78 2.10 -7.74
N LYS A 50 -25.97 1.15 -8.20
CA LYS A 50 -25.22 0.21 -7.36
C LYS A 50 -23.78 0.17 -7.86
N LEU A 51 -22.88 -0.17 -6.96
CA LEU A 51 -21.52 -0.54 -7.32
C LEU A 51 -21.43 -2.06 -7.37
N VAL A 52 -20.66 -2.60 -8.31
CA VAL A 52 -20.53 -4.04 -8.52
C VAL A 52 -19.05 -4.41 -8.42
N ARG A 53 -18.72 -5.20 -7.40
CA ARG A 53 -17.37 -5.76 -7.21
C ARG A 53 -17.02 -6.73 -8.34
N LEU A 54 -15.73 -7.06 -8.46
CA LEU A 54 -15.25 -8.01 -9.47
C LEU A 54 -15.82 -9.42 -9.31
N ASP A 55 -16.25 -9.81 -8.11
CA ASP A 55 -16.95 -11.07 -7.82
C ASP A 55 -18.47 -11.02 -8.13
N GLY A 56 -19.00 -9.86 -8.55
CA GLY A 56 -20.42 -9.63 -8.83
C GLY A 56 -21.25 -9.14 -7.65
N THR A 57 -20.66 -9.00 -6.45
CA THR A 57 -21.35 -8.48 -5.26
C THR A 57 -21.78 -7.03 -5.48
N LYS A 58 -23.05 -6.73 -5.19
CA LYS A 58 -23.63 -5.38 -5.33
C LYS A 58 -23.56 -4.59 -4.02
N LEU A 59 -23.03 -3.38 -4.08
CA LEU A 59 -22.90 -2.43 -2.97
C LEU A 59 -23.77 -1.19 -3.20
N ASP A 60 -24.21 -0.57 -2.11
CA ASP A 60 -24.75 0.78 -2.15
C ASP A 60 -23.61 1.80 -2.33
N LEU A 61 -23.90 2.97 -2.92
CA LEU A 61 -22.91 4.03 -3.08
C LEU A 61 -22.32 4.53 -1.74
N GLY A 62 -23.11 4.40 -0.66
CA GLY A 62 -22.71 4.72 0.71
C GLY A 62 -22.10 3.55 1.49
N SER A 63 -21.94 2.37 0.88
CA SER A 63 -21.25 1.25 1.53
C SER A 63 -19.80 1.64 1.83
N ARG A 64 -19.25 1.10 2.92
CA ARG A 64 -17.83 1.21 3.26
C ARG A 64 -17.33 -0.14 3.76
N PRO A 65 -16.15 -0.59 3.33
CA PRO A 65 -15.31 0.01 2.29
C PRO A 65 -15.81 -0.32 0.86
N ILE A 66 -15.40 0.49 -0.13
CA ILE A 66 -15.63 0.25 -1.57
C ILE A 66 -14.26 -0.02 -2.22
N PRO A 67 -14.05 -1.16 -2.90
CA PRO A 67 -12.78 -1.45 -3.56
C PRO A 67 -12.41 -0.38 -4.61
N ILE A 68 -11.11 -0.21 -4.84
CA ILE A 68 -10.60 0.68 -5.90
C ILE A 68 -10.94 0.19 -7.31
N ARG A 69 -11.30 -1.09 -7.48
CA ARG A 69 -11.78 -1.63 -8.75
C ARG A 69 -13.20 -2.15 -8.62
N VAL A 70 -14.13 -1.31 -9.11
CA VAL A 70 -15.57 -1.55 -9.00
C VAL A 70 -16.28 -0.98 -10.22
N ALA A 71 -17.35 -1.63 -10.68
CA ALA A 71 -18.18 -1.11 -11.75
C ALA A 71 -19.38 -0.33 -11.20
N LEU A 72 -19.79 0.74 -11.88
CA LEU A 72 -21.05 1.42 -11.64
C LEU A 72 -22.15 0.73 -12.46
N GLU A 73 -23.19 0.22 -11.79
CA GLU A 73 -24.40 -0.27 -12.42
C GLU A 73 -25.54 0.74 -12.23
N VAL A 74 -26.17 1.14 -13.34
CA VAL A 74 -27.34 2.02 -13.34
C VAL A 74 -28.52 1.23 -13.91
N THR A 75 -29.54 1.02 -13.07
CA THR A 75 -30.80 0.37 -13.47
C THR A 75 -31.85 1.43 -13.73
N PHE A 76 -32.42 1.40 -14.94
CA PHE A 76 -33.49 2.28 -15.40
C PHE A 76 -34.83 1.53 -15.37
N PRO A 77 -35.95 2.21 -15.05
CA PRO A 77 -37.28 1.59 -14.99
C PRO A 77 -37.85 1.26 -16.38
N VAL A 78 -37.27 1.83 -17.44
CA VAL A 78 -37.67 1.61 -18.83
C VAL A 78 -36.46 1.45 -19.73
N LYS A 79 -36.71 0.94 -20.93
CA LYS A 79 -35.70 0.83 -21.98
C LYS A 79 -35.17 2.21 -22.38
N MET A 80 -33.86 2.34 -22.50
CA MET A 80 -33.18 3.62 -22.77
C MET A 80 -32.66 3.75 -24.20
N ASN A 81 -32.53 5.00 -24.65
CA ASN A 81 -31.72 5.33 -25.82
C ASN A 81 -30.24 5.33 -25.40
N THR A 82 -29.54 4.25 -25.74
CA THR A 82 -28.17 4.00 -25.24
C THR A 82 -27.19 5.10 -25.63
N PHE A 83 -27.27 5.62 -26.87
CA PHE A 83 -26.39 6.70 -27.34
C PHE A 83 -26.58 8.00 -26.54
N SER A 84 -27.82 8.34 -26.23
CA SER A 84 -28.16 9.53 -25.45
C SER A 84 -27.69 9.39 -24.00
N VAL A 85 -27.85 8.23 -23.38
CA VAL A 85 -27.40 7.97 -22.01
C VAL A 85 -25.87 7.93 -21.93
N GLU A 86 -25.20 7.27 -22.87
CA GLU A 86 -23.72 7.22 -22.93
C GLU A 86 -23.10 8.61 -23.09
N GLY A 87 -23.71 9.51 -23.86
CA GLY A 87 -23.27 10.90 -23.97
C GLY A 87 -23.63 11.78 -22.77
N ALA A 88 -24.49 11.31 -21.87
CA ALA A 88 -24.95 12.05 -20.70
C ALA A 88 -24.32 11.56 -19.38
N LEU A 89 -23.81 10.32 -19.35
CA LEU A 89 -23.12 9.74 -18.20
C LEU A 89 -21.69 10.27 -18.14
N SER A 90 -21.30 10.75 -16.96
CA SER A 90 -19.92 11.07 -16.65
C SER A 90 -19.60 10.67 -15.21
N VAL A 91 -18.41 10.12 -15.02
CA VAL A 91 -17.82 9.86 -13.71
C VAL A 91 -16.60 10.77 -13.59
N HIS A 92 -16.52 11.51 -12.50
CA HIS A 92 -15.46 12.48 -12.24
C HIS A 92 -14.62 12.05 -11.04
N ASP A 93 -13.31 12.19 -11.16
CA ASP A 93 -12.37 12.03 -10.06
C ASP A 93 -12.45 13.21 -9.06
N PRO A 94 -11.70 13.18 -7.95
CA PRO A 94 -11.70 14.28 -6.97
C PRO A 94 -11.31 15.65 -7.53
N ASP A 95 -10.52 15.69 -8.60
CA ASP A 95 -10.11 16.91 -9.30
C ASP A 95 -11.17 17.42 -10.30
N GLY A 96 -12.25 16.66 -10.49
CA GLY A 96 -13.28 16.94 -11.49
C GLY A 96 -12.92 16.51 -12.92
N LYS A 97 -11.86 15.70 -13.12
CA LYS A 97 -11.51 15.13 -14.42
C LYS A 97 -12.34 13.89 -14.70
N LEU A 98 -12.60 13.62 -15.98
CA LEU A 98 -13.36 12.44 -16.40
C LEU A 98 -12.58 11.15 -16.18
N VAL A 99 -13.21 10.21 -15.47
CA VAL A 99 -12.73 8.83 -15.37
C VAL A 99 -13.04 8.11 -16.67
N SER A 100 -12.00 7.54 -17.31
CA SER A 100 -12.18 6.73 -18.50
C SER A 100 -12.69 5.33 -18.13
N GLY A 101 -13.58 4.77 -18.94
CA GLY A 101 -14.17 3.46 -18.68
C GLY A 101 -14.89 2.88 -19.89
N VAL A 102 -15.29 1.62 -19.75
CA VAL A 102 -16.06 0.89 -20.75
C VAL A 102 -17.51 0.84 -20.30
N ILE A 103 -18.42 1.18 -21.20
CA ILE A 103 -19.87 1.07 -21.00
C ILE A 103 -20.39 -0.20 -21.67
N THR A 104 -21.19 -0.97 -20.95
CA THR A 104 -21.95 -2.10 -21.48
C THR A 104 -23.42 -1.99 -21.09
N TRP A 105 -24.29 -2.63 -21.87
CA TRP A 105 -25.73 -2.70 -21.61
C TRP A 105 -26.21 -4.14 -21.56
N ASN A 106 -27.24 -4.39 -20.76
CA ASN A 106 -28.02 -5.63 -20.90
C ASN A 106 -28.85 -5.63 -22.20
N ASP A 107 -29.34 -6.80 -22.60
CA ASP A 107 -30.13 -6.98 -23.84
C ASP A 107 -31.38 -6.09 -23.89
N ASP A 108 -32.02 -5.88 -22.75
CA ASP A 108 -33.22 -5.06 -22.62
C ASP A 108 -32.93 -3.55 -22.62
N LYS A 109 -31.65 -3.14 -22.57
CA LYS A 109 -31.19 -1.74 -22.49
C LYS A 109 -31.82 -0.97 -21.31
N THR A 110 -32.01 -1.67 -20.20
CA THR A 110 -32.52 -1.15 -18.93
C THR A 110 -31.44 -1.09 -17.86
N VAL A 111 -30.29 -1.72 -18.08
CA VAL A 111 -29.17 -1.73 -17.15
C VAL A 111 -27.91 -1.34 -17.92
N LEU A 112 -27.29 -0.24 -17.48
CA LEU A 112 -25.97 0.20 -17.91
C LEU A 112 -24.94 -0.23 -16.88
N THR A 113 -23.79 -0.70 -17.32
CA THR A 113 -22.62 -0.92 -16.48
C THR A 113 -21.46 -0.10 -17.02
N PHE A 114 -20.83 0.72 -16.18
CA PHE A 114 -19.60 1.46 -16.45
C PHE A 114 -18.47 0.86 -15.62
N LEU A 115 -17.44 0.32 -16.28
CA LEU A 115 -16.24 -0.19 -15.62
C LEU A 115 -15.07 0.78 -15.90
N PRO A 116 -14.48 1.41 -14.86
CA PRO A 116 -13.26 2.21 -15.01
C PRO A 116 -12.15 1.43 -15.73
N SER A 117 -11.37 2.12 -16.56
CA SER A 117 -10.29 1.50 -17.35
C SER A 117 -9.02 1.25 -16.53
N ALA A 118 -8.90 1.89 -15.38
CA ALA A 118 -7.81 1.75 -14.42
C ALA A 118 -8.38 1.68 -13.01
N ASN A 119 -7.56 1.27 -12.05
CA ASN A 119 -7.90 1.37 -10.64
C ASN A 119 -8.21 2.82 -10.27
N LEU A 120 -9.23 3.00 -9.44
CA LEU A 120 -9.53 4.28 -8.82
C LEU A 120 -8.49 4.57 -7.71
N ASN A 121 -8.35 5.83 -7.33
CA ASN A 121 -7.46 6.23 -6.24
C ASN A 121 -8.03 5.73 -4.91
N TYR A 122 -7.16 5.42 -3.94
CA TYR A 122 -7.58 5.14 -2.56
C TYR A 122 -8.16 6.41 -1.91
N HIS A 123 -9.09 6.23 -0.97
CA HIS A 123 -9.70 7.29 -0.16
C HIS A 123 -10.13 8.52 -0.98
N ALA A 124 -10.72 8.28 -2.15
CA ALA A 124 -11.05 9.31 -3.12
C ALA A 124 -12.56 9.34 -3.36
N THR A 125 -13.13 10.55 -3.35
CA THR A 125 -14.55 10.76 -3.67
C THR A 125 -14.75 10.95 -5.17
N TYR A 126 -15.58 10.10 -5.76
CA TYR A 126 -15.94 10.16 -7.18
C TYR A 126 -17.37 10.67 -7.37
N GLY A 127 -17.53 11.62 -8.29
CA GLY A 127 -18.82 12.17 -8.67
C GLY A 127 -19.42 11.44 -9.88
N ILE A 128 -20.68 11.02 -9.77
CA ILE A 128 -21.46 10.43 -10.86
C ILE A 128 -22.50 11.45 -11.31
N GLU A 129 -22.51 11.76 -12.60
CA GLU A 129 -23.53 12.59 -13.23
C GLU A 129 -24.21 11.83 -14.38
N ILE A 130 -25.54 11.84 -14.38
CA ILE A 130 -26.34 11.56 -15.57
C ILE A 130 -27.09 12.84 -15.93
N ALA A 131 -26.66 13.50 -17.00
CA ALA A 131 -27.22 14.77 -17.43
C ALA A 131 -28.66 14.61 -17.95
N ALA A 132 -29.46 15.69 -17.89
CA ALA A 132 -30.84 15.72 -18.38
C ALA A 132 -30.98 15.53 -19.91
N SER A 133 -29.86 15.41 -20.64
CA SER A 133 -29.81 15.02 -22.04
C SER A 133 -30.00 13.52 -22.26
N ALA A 134 -30.01 12.71 -21.20
CA ALA A 134 -30.34 11.29 -21.25
C ALA A 134 -31.85 11.08 -21.54
N LEU A 135 -32.15 10.19 -22.48
CA LEU A 135 -33.51 9.93 -22.98
C LEU A 135 -33.87 8.44 -22.89
N SER A 136 -35.14 8.15 -22.62
CA SER A 136 -35.72 6.83 -22.84
C SER A 136 -35.72 6.47 -24.34
N ASP A 137 -35.96 5.19 -24.68
CA ASP A 137 -36.10 4.75 -26.08
C ASP A 137 -37.28 5.44 -26.79
N SER A 138 -38.28 5.92 -26.03
CA SER A 138 -39.41 6.70 -26.54
C SER A 138 -39.13 8.21 -26.63
N GLY A 139 -37.93 8.67 -26.25
CA GLY A 139 -37.51 10.07 -26.29
C GLY A 139 -37.94 10.92 -25.08
N ALA A 140 -38.40 10.30 -23.99
CA ALA A 140 -38.71 11.03 -22.76
C ALA A 140 -37.41 11.35 -22.01
N PRO A 141 -37.16 12.61 -21.61
CA PRO A 141 -35.98 12.96 -20.83
C PRO A 141 -36.06 12.40 -19.42
N ILE A 142 -34.90 12.17 -18.81
CA ILE A 142 -34.79 11.94 -17.36
C ILE A 142 -34.30 13.20 -16.65
N GLU A 143 -34.62 13.33 -15.37
CA GLU A 143 -34.05 14.39 -14.53
C GLU A 143 -32.54 14.20 -14.37
N LYS A 144 -31.80 15.30 -14.19
CA LYS A 144 -30.37 15.23 -13.90
C LYS A 144 -30.15 14.49 -12.58
N ILE A 145 -29.27 13.50 -12.60
CA ILE A 145 -28.88 12.73 -11.41
C ILE A 145 -27.46 13.12 -11.04
N LEU A 146 -27.24 13.38 -9.75
CA LEU A 146 -25.94 13.55 -9.14
C LEU A 146 -25.82 12.59 -7.96
N ALA A 147 -24.74 11.82 -7.92
CA ALA A 147 -24.43 10.93 -6.81
C ALA A 147 -22.91 10.85 -6.61
N TYR A 148 -22.51 10.29 -5.46
CA TYR A 148 -21.11 10.17 -5.09
C TYR A 148 -20.86 8.84 -4.42
N PHE A 149 -19.65 8.34 -4.56
CA PHE A 149 -19.12 7.24 -3.76
C PHE A 149 -17.67 7.54 -3.42
N GLU A 150 -17.13 6.81 -2.46
CA GLU A 150 -15.77 6.98 -1.98
C GLU A 150 -15.12 5.61 -1.88
N THR A 151 -13.90 5.50 -2.36
CA THR A 151 -13.12 4.27 -2.35
C THR A 151 -12.47 4.01 -0.99
N MET A 152 -12.01 2.78 -0.78
CA MET A 152 -11.35 2.31 0.44
C MET A 152 -10.06 3.07 0.74
N THR A 153 -9.70 3.10 2.02
CA THR A 153 -8.39 3.61 2.47
C THR A 153 -7.34 2.52 2.31
N LYS A 154 -6.15 2.88 1.82
CA LYS A 154 -5.06 1.93 1.65
C LYS A 154 -4.57 1.46 3.01
N GLY A 155 -4.40 0.15 3.17
CA GLY A 155 -3.95 -0.42 4.44
C GLY A 155 -5.03 -0.43 5.54
N ASP A 156 -6.27 -0.05 5.24
CA ASP A 156 -7.40 -0.23 6.14
C ASP A 156 -7.90 -1.67 6.07
N VAL A 157 -7.54 -2.47 7.08
CA VAL A 157 -7.84 -3.90 7.13
C VAL A 157 -9.22 -4.11 7.76
N ASN A 158 -9.70 -3.19 8.58
CA ASN A 158 -10.94 -3.33 9.33
C ASN A 158 -12.14 -2.56 8.72
N GLY A 159 -11.88 -1.72 7.70
CA GLY A 159 -12.86 -0.94 6.94
C GLY A 159 -13.43 0.26 7.69
N ASP A 160 -12.71 0.83 8.66
CA ASP A 160 -13.15 2.02 9.39
C ASP A 160 -12.81 3.36 8.69
N GLY A 161 -12.13 3.29 7.55
CA GLY A 161 -11.70 4.43 6.76
C GLY A 161 -10.31 4.95 7.13
N SER A 162 -9.61 4.36 8.09
CA SER A 162 -8.26 4.75 8.49
C SER A 162 -7.24 3.65 8.18
N THR A 163 -6.02 4.05 7.81
CA THR A 163 -4.92 3.10 7.60
C THR A 163 -4.59 2.36 8.89
N ASP A 164 -4.59 1.03 8.89
CA ASP A 164 -4.20 0.24 10.06
C ASP A 164 -2.68 0.05 10.12
N VAL A 165 -2.15 -0.35 11.29
CA VAL A 165 -0.72 -0.59 11.48
C VAL A 165 -0.48 -1.99 12.03
N VAL A 166 0.39 -2.74 11.35
CA VAL A 166 0.92 -4.02 11.86
C VAL A 166 2.29 -3.82 12.47
N ILE A 167 2.47 -4.33 13.69
CA ILE A 167 3.78 -4.41 14.36
C ILE A 167 4.10 -5.85 14.68
N GLY A 168 5.26 -6.31 14.23
CA GLY A 168 5.87 -7.56 14.68
C GLY A 168 6.63 -7.34 15.98
N VAL A 169 6.47 -8.26 16.93
CA VAL A 169 7.20 -8.26 18.19
C VAL A 169 8.05 -9.51 18.30
N LYS A 170 9.33 -9.31 18.59
CA LYS A 170 10.32 -10.38 18.82
C LYS A 170 10.52 -10.53 20.32
N GLU A 171 10.07 -11.62 20.93
CA GLU A 171 10.36 -11.90 22.35
C GLU A 171 11.80 -12.42 22.48
N VAL A 172 12.69 -11.62 23.08
CA VAL A 172 14.10 -11.98 23.31
C VAL A 172 14.34 -12.23 24.80
N GLU A 173 15.02 -13.32 25.16
CA GLU A 173 15.45 -13.55 26.55
C GLU A 173 16.46 -12.48 27.00
N PRO A 174 16.27 -11.84 28.19
CA PRO A 174 17.17 -10.80 28.66
C PRO A 174 18.56 -11.35 28.99
N VAL A 175 19.60 -10.70 28.46
CA VAL A 175 21.01 -11.05 28.76
C VAL A 175 21.44 -10.46 30.10
N ALA A 176 22.00 -11.30 30.98
CA ALA A 176 22.84 -10.82 32.07
C ALA A 176 24.03 -10.05 31.47
N ASN A 177 24.10 -8.73 31.71
CA ASN A 177 25.10 -7.76 31.27
C ASN A 177 24.81 -6.91 30.01
N GLY A 178 23.58 -6.90 29.48
CA GLY A 178 23.12 -5.82 28.58
C GLY A 178 23.83 -5.68 27.23
N VAL A 179 24.55 -6.72 26.77
CA VAL A 179 25.13 -6.78 25.42
C VAL A 179 24.32 -7.78 24.60
N TYR A 180 23.47 -7.26 23.71
CA TYR A 180 22.65 -8.05 22.81
C TYR A 180 23.42 -8.36 21.52
N TYR A 181 23.67 -9.64 21.26
CA TYR A 181 24.13 -10.13 19.95
C TYR A 181 22.93 -10.70 19.19
N TRP A 182 22.96 -10.61 17.85
CA TRP A 182 22.04 -11.33 16.94
C TRP A 182 22.28 -12.83 17.05
N ASP A 183 21.78 -13.44 18.11
CA ASP A 183 21.84 -14.88 18.33
C ASP A 183 20.41 -15.44 18.25
N ASP A 184 20.04 -15.90 17.06
CA ASP A 184 18.73 -16.47 16.77
C ASP A 184 18.46 -17.77 17.56
N SER A 185 19.48 -18.36 18.22
CA SER A 185 19.32 -19.55 19.06
C SER A 185 18.63 -19.30 20.42
N ARG A 186 18.37 -18.03 20.78
CA ARG A 186 17.83 -17.62 22.09
C ARG A 186 16.44 -16.97 22.02
N ILE A 187 15.82 -17.03 20.85
CA ILE A 187 14.48 -16.49 20.64
C ILE A 187 13.46 -17.53 21.09
N LYS A 188 12.46 -17.13 21.89
CA LYS A 188 11.33 -18.00 22.18
C LYS A 188 10.48 -18.17 20.93
N THR A 189 9.96 -19.38 20.73
CA THR A 189 9.25 -19.81 19.52
C THR A 189 7.91 -19.12 19.25
N ASP A 190 7.47 -18.22 20.14
CA ASP A 190 6.15 -17.57 20.09
C ASP A 190 6.31 -16.10 19.65
N HIS A 191 6.64 -15.90 18.37
CA HIS A 191 6.57 -14.57 17.77
C HIS A 191 5.12 -14.13 17.58
N LEU A 192 4.82 -12.90 17.96
CA LEU A 192 3.49 -12.32 17.83
C LEU A 192 3.55 -11.05 16.99
N SER A 193 2.54 -10.86 16.14
CA SER A 193 2.30 -9.57 15.51
C SER A 193 0.93 -9.04 15.95
N TYR A 194 0.80 -7.72 16.04
CA TYR A 194 -0.45 -7.05 16.44
C TYR A 194 -0.87 -6.08 15.36
N ILE A 195 -2.19 -6.04 15.12
CA ILE A 195 -2.78 -5.03 14.25
C ILE A 195 -3.47 -3.99 15.13
N PHE A 196 -3.08 -2.74 14.94
CA PHE A 196 -3.61 -1.59 15.63
C PHE A 196 -4.49 -0.80 14.69
N ASN A 197 -5.64 -0.38 15.24
CA ASN A 197 -6.59 0.45 14.56
C ASN A 197 -6.02 1.87 14.36
N GLY A 198 -5.99 2.33 13.10
CA GLY A 198 -5.52 3.67 12.74
C GLY A 198 -6.32 4.78 13.38
N ALA A 199 -7.65 4.71 13.30
CA ALA A 199 -8.56 5.73 13.83
C ALA A 199 -8.38 5.97 15.34
N ALA A 200 -7.94 4.96 16.08
CA ALA A 200 -7.72 5.02 17.52
C ALA A 200 -6.41 5.73 17.92
N LEU A 201 -5.52 6.08 16.99
CA LEU A 201 -4.27 6.81 17.25
C LEU A 201 -4.46 8.26 17.70
N SER A 202 -5.69 8.76 17.63
CA SER A 202 -6.13 10.03 18.25
C SER A 202 -6.46 9.90 19.75
N GLY A 203 -6.38 8.70 20.35
CA GLY A 203 -6.78 8.42 21.74
C GLY A 203 -5.89 7.41 22.48
N SER A 204 -6.13 7.22 23.80
CA SER A 204 -5.32 6.34 24.65
C SER A 204 -5.61 4.87 24.33
N LEU A 205 -4.60 4.16 23.85
CA LEU A 205 -4.71 2.82 23.30
C LEU A 205 -4.10 1.79 24.26
N THR A 206 -4.91 0.81 24.67
CA THR A 206 -4.46 -0.34 25.47
C THR A 206 -4.48 -1.62 24.61
N THR A 207 -3.92 -2.74 25.07
CA THR A 207 -4.06 -4.04 24.35
C THR A 207 -5.51 -4.47 24.13
N ALA A 208 -6.47 -3.88 24.85
CA ALA A 208 -7.89 -4.06 24.57
C ALA A 208 -8.35 -3.43 23.23
N ASN A 209 -7.49 -2.63 22.58
CA ASN A 209 -7.75 -1.93 21.32
C ASN A 209 -6.94 -2.48 20.14
N ALA A 210 -6.06 -3.48 20.35
CA ALA A 210 -5.56 -4.28 19.23
C ALA A 210 -6.75 -5.10 18.71
N PHE A 211 -7.13 -4.90 17.45
CA PHE A 211 -8.33 -5.56 16.92
C PHE A 211 -8.03 -6.99 16.44
N ALA A 212 -6.75 -7.32 16.22
CA ALA A 212 -6.28 -8.67 15.93
C ALA A 212 -4.89 -8.96 16.51
N LYS A 213 -4.73 -10.17 17.04
CA LYS A 213 -3.45 -10.78 17.41
C LYS A 213 -3.11 -11.84 16.36
N ILE A 214 -1.90 -11.79 15.82
CA ILE A 214 -1.38 -12.75 14.84
C ILE A 214 -0.39 -13.68 15.55
N ALA A 215 -0.70 -14.97 15.56
CA ALA A 215 0.10 -16.00 16.22
C ALA A 215 1.31 -16.49 15.38
N VAL A 216 1.93 -15.59 14.60
CA VAL A 216 3.15 -15.85 13.82
C VAL A 216 4.01 -14.56 13.71
N SER A 217 5.30 -14.72 13.41
CA SER A 217 6.24 -13.61 13.14
C SER A 217 5.93 -12.84 11.85
N ASN A 218 6.56 -11.68 11.71
CA ASN A 218 6.78 -11.01 10.41
C ASN A 218 5.50 -10.85 9.58
N ALA A 219 4.49 -10.21 10.19
CA ALA A 219 3.28 -9.82 9.50
C ALA A 219 3.42 -8.46 8.82
N ARG A 220 2.66 -8.28 7.73
CA ARG A 220 2.52 -7.00 7.03
C ARG A 220 1.09 -6.86 6.53
N ILE A 221 0.61 -5.62 6.50
CA ILE A 221 -0.57 -5.25 5.75
C ILE A 221 -0.19 -5.25 4.28
N MET A 222 -1.00 -5.94 3.48
CA MET A 222 -1.02 -5.90 2.03
C MET A 222 -2.19 -5.00 1.61
N GLY A 223 -2.37 -4.73 0.33
CA GLY A 223 -3.65 -4.17 -0.10
C GLY A 223 -4.69 -5.27 -0.32
N ASP A 224 -5.68 -4.98 -1.16
CA ASP A 224 -6.91 -5.78 -1.33
C ASP A 224 -6.70 -6.90 -2.36
N ILE A 225 -6.23 -8.07 -1.91
CA ILE A 225 -5.90 -9.23 -2.75
C ILE A 225 -7.16 -9.91 -3.26
N ASN A 226 -8.25 -9.92 -2.48
CA ASN A 226 -9.50 -10.56 -2.88
C ASN A 226 -10.55 -9.60 -3.48
N ALA A 227 -10.19 -8.32 -3.68
CA ALA A 227 -11.02 -7.24 -4.22
C ALA A 227 -12.34 -7.03 -3.45
N ASP A 228 -12.32 -7.22 -2.14
CA ASP A 228 -13.49 -7.08 -1.26
C ASP A 228 -13.59 -5.72 -0.56
N GLY A 229 -12.62 -4.84 -0.77
CA GLY A 229 -12.54 -3.48 -0.28
C GLY A 229 -11.81 -3.36 1.05
N TYR A 230 -11.40 -4.46 1.66
CA TYR A 230 -10.55 -4.44 2.85
C TYR A 230 -9.10 -4.75 2.45
N SER A 231 -8.15 -4.12 3.13
CA SER A 231 -6.74 -4.49 2.98
C SER A 231 -6.49 -5.83 3.65
N ASP A 232 -5.69 -6.69 3.02
CA ASP A 232 -5.40 -8.03 3.51
C ASP A 232 -4.07 -8.09 4.28
N ILE A 233 -3.77 -9.24 4.87
CA ILE A 233 -2.57 -9.43 5.68
C ILE A 233 -1.81 -10.67 5.22
N ILE A 234 -0.49 -10.55 5.13
CA ILE A 234 0.40 -11.72 5.10
C ILE A 234 1.17 -11.82 6.40
N ALA A 235 1.34 -13.04 6.88
CA ALA A 235 2.15 -13.31 8.06
C ALA A 235 2.99 -14.58 7.91
N GLY A 236 4.19 -14.55 8.50
CA GLY A 236 5.23 -15.54 8.25
C GLY A 236 5.72 -16.25 9.47
N LYS A 237 5.61 -17.58 9.47
CA LYS A 237 6.40 -18.38 10.39
C LYS A 237 7.72 -18.72 9.72
N ASP A 238 8.76 -17.96 10.03
CA ASP A 238 10.12 -18.30 9.65
C ASP A 238 10.58 -19.52 10.49
N PHE A 239 11.45 -20.36 9.92
CA PHE A 239 12.11 -21.46 10.62
C PHE A 239 11.17 -22.55 11.18
N VAL A 240 10.28 -23.10 10.35
CA VAL A 240 9.57 -24.33 10.74
C VAL A 240 10.58 -25.49 10.78
N GLU A 241 10.62 -26.24 11.89
CA GLU A 241 11.51 -27.40 12.06
C GLU A 241 11.53 -28.29 10.80
N THR A 242 12.73 -28.77 10.43
CA THR A 242 12.98 -29.63 9.28
C THR A 242 11.95 -30.77 9.22
N PRO A 243 11.23 -30.96 8.09
CA PRO A 243 10.35 -32.11 7.91
C PRO A 243 11.11 -33.43 8.10
N THR A 244 10.46 -34.42 8.71
CA THR A 244 11.01 -35.77 8.93
C THR A 244 11.24 -36.57 7.64
N GLU A 245 10.66 -36.12 6.51
CA GLU A 245 10.90 -36.68 5.17
C GLU A 245 11.02 -35.54 4.15
N LEU A 246 12.25 -35.26 3.70
CA LEU A 246 12.52 -34.37 2.56
C LEU A 246 12.83 -35.20 1.30
N PRO A 247 12.54 -34.68 0.10
CA PRO A 247 13.04 -35.24 -1.15
C PRO A 247 14.57 -35.40 -1.11
N THR A 248 15.08 -36.56 -1.56
CA THR A 248 16.51 -36.86 -1.54
C THR A 248 17.32 -35.88 -2.38
N GLY A 249 18.29 -35.19 -1.79
CA GLY A 249 19.28 -34.36 -2.50
C GLY A 249 19.42 -32.90 -2.04
N ILE A 250 18.60 -32.44 -1.09
CA ILE A 250 18.68 -31.06 -0.55
C ILE A 250 19.65 -31.01 0.63
N ASP A 251 20.64 -30.12 0.58
CA ASP A 251 21.56 -29.85 1.71
C ASP A 251 20.82 -29.13 2.84
N THR A 252 20.58 -29.84 3.94
CA THR A 252 19.81 -29.37 5.10
C THR A 252 20.62 -28.51 6.07
N SER A 253 21.91 -28.26 5.80
CA SER A 253 22.79 -27.54 6.74
C SER A 253 22.59 -26.00 6.74
N SER A 254 21.73 -25.47 5.87
CA SER A 254 21.46 -24.02 5.73
C SER A 254 20.03 -23.66 5.28
N ALA A 255 19.09 -24.60 5.25
CA ALA A 255 17.76 -24.36 4.70
C ALA A 255 16.77 -23.82 5.75
N ASN A 256 16.57 -22.50 5.75
CA ASN A 256 15.51 -21.85 6.50
C ASN A 256 14.19 -22.00 5.73
N TYR A 257 13.28 -22.84 6.24
CA TYR A 257 11.95 -23.01 5.66
C TYR A 257 10.95 -22.11 6.38
N GLY A 258 10.09 -21.44 5.62
CA GLY A 258 8.99 -20.63 6.16
C GLY A 258 7.67 -21.02 5.53
N ILE A 259 6.58 -20.64 6.19
CA ILE A 259 5.21 -20.76 5.67
C ILE A 259 4.55 -19.38 5.70
N ALA A 260 3.87 -18.99 4.62
CA ALA A 260 3.04 -17.80 4.58
C ALA A 260 1.59 -18.14 4.88
N TYR A 261 0.96 -17.29 5.67
CA TYR A 261 -0.46 -17.30 5.93
C TYR A 261 -1.03 -15.98 5.43
N ILE A 262 -2.06 -16.05 4.60
CA ILE A 262 -2.83 -14.91 4.13
C ILE A 262 -4.12 -14.85 4.93
N PHE A 263 -4.44 -13.70 5.48
CA PHE A 263 -5.68 -13.42 6.17
C PHE A 263 -6.39 -12.30 5.44
N ASN A 264 -7.65 -12.54 5.07
CA ASN A 264 -8.42 -11.49 4.43
C ASN A 264 -8.84 -10.45 5.47
N GLY A 265 -8.86 -9.19 5.05
CA GLY A 265 -9.40 -8.09 5.83
C GLY A 265 -10.89 -8.28 6.15
N GLY A 266 -11.40 -7.43 7.03
CA GLY A 266 -12.80 -7.41 7.37
C GLY A 266 -13.10 -6.70 8.68
N HIS A 267 -14.36 -6.29 8.84
CA HIS A 267 -14.85 -5.57 10.02
C HIS A 267 -14.65 -6.29 11.36
N SER A 268 -14.35 -7.59 11.32
CA SER A 268 -14.00 -8.37 12.51
C SER A 268 -13.07 -9.52 12.12
N LEU A 269 -11.79 -9.43 12.51
CA LEU A 269 -10.77 -10.45 12.21
C LEU A 269 -10.63 -11.52 13.30
N GLY A 270 -11.00 -11.21 14.54
CA GLY A 270 -10.75 -12.09 15.68
C GLY A 270 -9.24 -12.35 15.89
N ASN A 271 -8.91 -13.49 16.51
CA ASN A 271 -7.52 -13.94 16.60
C ASN A 271 -7.10 -14.59 15.28
N LEU A 272 -5.99 -14.15 14.69
CA LEU A 272 -5.47 -14.69 13.44
C LEU A 272 -4.45 -15.80 13.76
N THR A 273 -4.78 -17.03 13.36
CA THR A 273 -3.98 -18.22 13.60
C THR A 273 -3.79 -19.00 12.30
N PRO A 274 -2.73 -19.82 12.17
CA PRO A 274 -2.54 -20.67 10.99
C PRO A 274 -3.79 -21.45 10.54
N GLU A 275 -4.65 -21.84 11.47
CA GLU A 275 -5.87 -22.63 11.22
C GLU A 275 -7.01 -21.84 10.56
N ASN A 276 -7.02 -20.50 10.67
CA ASN A 276 -8.04 -19.65 10.07
C ASN A 276 -7.52 -18.73 8.95
N ALA A 277 -6.32 -19.01 8.44
CA ALA A 277 -5.80 -18.35 7.25
C ALA A 277 -6.69 -18.63 6.03
N SER A 278 -6.99 -17.59 5.26
CA SER A 278 -7.71 -17.68 3.97
C SER A 278 -6.92 -18.51 2.95
N ALA A 279 -5.59 -18.32 2.95
CA ALA A 279 -4.68 -19.10 2.14
C ALA A 279 -3.37 -19.38 2.88
N THR A 280 -2.68 -20.44 2.48
CA THR A 280 -1.38 -20.83 3.04
C THR A 280 -0.44 -21.21 1.92
N ILE A 281 0.77 -20.63 1.92
CA ILE A 281 1.81 -20.93 0.93
C ILE A 281 2.92 -21.71 1.64
N ASP A 282 3.09 -22.96 1.21
CA ASP A 282 4.06 -23.89 1.78
C ASP A 282 5.07 -24.34 0.69
N PRO A 283 6.15 -23.57 0.46
CA PRO A 283 7.11 -23.88 -0.58
C PRO A 283 8.05 -25.04 -0.23
N ARG A 284 7.90 -25.66 0.95
CA ARG A 284 8.67 -26.86 1.34
C ARG A 284 8.40 -28.03 0.40
N ALA A 285 7.19 -28.11 -0.17
CA ALA A 285 6.85 -29.12 -1.17
C ALA A 285 7.72 -29.03 -2.44
N GLU A 286 8.40 -27.89 -2.65
CA GLU A 286 9.10 -27.53 -3.88
C GLU A 286 10.61 -27.29 -3.66
N GLY A 287 11.15 -27.71 -2.51
CA GLY A 287 12.58 -27.58 -2.17
C GLY A 287 13.03 -26.15 -1.82
N GLY A 288 12.11 -25.20 -1.67
CA GLY A 288 12.41 -23.80 -1.37
C GLY A 288 12.22 -23.41 0.10
N GLY A 289 13.09 -22.53 0.59
CA GLY A 289 12.91 -21.75 1.82
C GLY A 289 12.15 -20.47 1.54
N LEU A 290 11.20 -20.10 2.42
CA LEU A 290 10.39 -18.90 2.30
C LEU A 290 10.94 -17.79 3.20
N TYR A 291 11.09 -16.59 2.65
CA TYR A 291 11.37 -15.36 3.40
C TYR A 291 10.23 -14.35 3.22
N ILE A 292 9.42 -14.16 4.25
CA ILE A 292 8.26 -13.24 4.21
C ILE A 292 8.68 -11.78 4.32
N SER A 293 9.89 -11.52 4.85
CA SER A 293 10.46 -10.17 4.90
C SER A 293 10.48 -9.46 3.55
N ASP A 294 10.49 -10.23 2.46
CA ASP A 294 10.50 -9.77 1.07
C ASP A 294 9.14 -9.87 0.35
N ALA A 295 8.08 -10.35 1.02
CA ALA A 295 6.76 -10.40 0.39
C ALA A 295 6.26 -8.99 0.08
N GLY A 296 5.69 -8.83 -1.11
CA GLY A 296 5.09 -7.59 -1.60
C GLY A 296 3.77 -7.86 -2.30
N SER A 297 2.92 -6.85 -2.34
CA SER A 297 1.65 -6.86 -3.07
C SER A 297 1.61 -5.78 -4.15
N GLY A 298 0.68 -5.95 -5.08
CA GLY A 298 0.36 -4.98 -6.14
C GLY A 298 -0.27 -5.69 -7.32
N GLU A 299 -1.08 -4.99 -8.12
CA GLU A 299 -1.69 -5.57 -9.32
C GLU A 299 -0.63 -5.69 -10.43
N ILE A 300 -0.04 -6.88 -10.62
CA ILE A 300 1.05 -7.14 -11.57
C ILE A 300 0.47 -7.55 -12.93
N ASN A 301 -0.58 -8.37 -12.95
CA ASN A 301 -1.12 -8.98 -14.17
C ASN A 301 -2.31 -8.22 -14.81
N GLY A 302 -2.85 -7.18 -14.17
CA GLY A 302 -3.95 -6.38 -14.71
C GLY A 302 -5.37 -6.93 -14.48
N ASP A 303 -5.53 -7.99 -13.69
CA ASP A 303 -6.81 -8.68 -13.48
C ASP A 303 -7.73 -8.00 -12.47
N GLY A 304 -7.22 -6.99 -11.75
CA GLY A 304 -7.96 -6.16 -10.81
C GLY A 304 -7.92 -6.60 -9.37
N TYR A 305 -7.16 -7.66 -9.10
CA TYR A 305 -6.85 -8.14 -7.76
C TYR A 305 -5.39 -7.81 -7.48
N GLU A 306 -5.05 -7.50 -6.23
CA GLU A 306 -3.63 -7.42 -5.90
C GLU A 306 -2.98 -8.80 -5.98
N ASP A 307 -1.83 -8.85 -6.64
CA ASP A 307 -1.03 -10.06 -6.74
C ASP A 307 -0.03 -10.13 -5.57
N LEU A 308 0.45 -11.33 -5.29
CA LEU A 308 1.39 -11.61 -4.21
C LEU A 308 2.70 -12.18 -4.75
N ILE A 309 3.80 -11.59 -4.31
CA ILE A 309 5.14 -12.13 -4.55
C ILE A 309 5.63 -12.88 -3.32
N VAL A 310 6.07 -14.11 -3.54
CA VAL A 310 6.65 -14.97 -2.52
C VAL A 310 8.02 -15.45 -2.97
N ARG A 311 9.04 -15.12 -2.19
CA ARG A 311 10.41 -15.58 -2.45
C ARG A 311 10.61 -17.02 -1.95
N GLY A 312 11.08 -17.89 -2.85
CA GLY A 312 11.66 -19.19 -2.51
C GLY A 312 13.20 -19.14 -2.48
N TYR A 313 13.85 -20.29 -2.28
CA TYR A 313 15.32 -20.38 -2.18
C TYR A 313 16.02 -20.11 -3.52
N GLU A 314 15.60 -20.80 -4.58
CA GLU A 314 16.15 -20.62 -5.94
C GLU A 314 15.24 -19.81 -6.86
N ASN A 315 13.93 -19.87 -6.60
CA ASN A 315 12.88 -19.29 -7.44
C ASN A 315 11.95 -18.43 -6.60
N SER A 316 11.48 -17.34 -7.18
CA SER A 316 10.38 -16.55 -6.63
C SER A 316 9.10 -16.80 -7.41
N PHE A 317 7.98 -16.83 -6.71
CA PHE A 317 6.67 -17.17 -7.25
C PHE A 317 5.74 -15.97 -7.17
N VAL A 318 4.97 -15.75 -8.22
CA VAL A 318 3.97 -14.67 -8.29
C VAL A 318 2.58 -15.29 -8.41
N PHE A 319 1.74 -15.02 -7.42
CA PHE A 319 0.38 -15.54 -7.30
C PHE A 319 -0.63 -14.45 -7.59
N SER A 320 -1.69 -14.80 -8.33
CA SER A 320 -2.81 -13.88 -8.52
C SER A 320 -3.69 -13.87 -7.29
N GLY A 321 -4.14 -12.70 -6.88
CA GLY A 321 -5.14 -12.57 -5.80
C GLY A 321 -6.50 -13.14 -6.16
N LYS A 322 -6.81 -13.22 -7.47
CA LYS A 322 -8.07 -13.71 -7.99
C LYS A 322 -8.30 -15.18 -7.62
N GLY A 323 -9.19 -15.40 -6.65
CA GLY A 323 -9.54 -16.74 -6.18
C GLY A 323 -8.47 -17.39 -5.29
N LEU A 324 -7.54 -16.59 -4.75
CA LEU A 324 -6.51 -17.04 -3.83
C LEU A 324 -7.16 -17.62 -2.57
N SER A 325 -7.06 -18.94 -2.38
CA SER A 325 -7.65 -19.62 -1.22
C SER A 325 -7.01 -20.99 -0.98
N GLY A 326 -7.06 -21.43 0.28
CA GLY A 326 -6.59 -22.76 0.69
C GLY A 326 -5.07 -22.94 0.62
N LYS A 327 -4.60 -24.18 0.45
CA LYS A 327 -3.17 -24.49 0.39
C LYS A 327 -2.65 -24.30 -1.04
N LEU A 328 -1.66 -23.42 -1.18
CA LEU A 328 -1.03 -23.05 -2.44
C LEU A 328 0.36 -23.69 -2.57
N THR A 329 0.70 -24.03 -3.80
CA THR A 329 1.98 -24.62 -4.24
C THR A 329 2.54 -23.81 -5.42
N SER A 330 3.75 -24.14 -5.90
CA SER A 330 4.33 -23.46 -7.06
C SER A 330 3.44 -23.52 -8.31
N GLU A 331 2.62 -24.56 -8.45
CA GLU A 331 1.68 -24.74 -9.57
C GLU A 331 0.58 -23.67 -9.62
N ASN A 332 0.31 -23.00 -8.51
CA ASN A 332 -0.69 -21.93 -8.44
C ASN A 332 -0.12 -20.56 -8.88
N ALA A 333 1.21 -20.45 -9.03
CA ALA A 333 1.84 -19.20 -9.45
C ALA A 333 1.64 -19.00 -10.97
N PHE A 334 1.22 -17.79 -11.37
CA PHE A 334 1.14 -17.45 -12.80
C PHE A 334 2.50 -17.10 -13.39
N ALA A 335 3.48 -16.73 -12.55
CA ALA A 335 4.85 -16.51 -12.95
C ALA A 335 5.85 -17.06 -11.93
N THR A 336 7.02 -17.46 -12.42
CA THR A 336 8.17 -17.90 -11.62
C THR A 336 9.42 -17.21 -12.12
N ILE A 337 10.18 -16.56 -11.25
CA ILE A 337 11.41 -15.85 -11.60
C ILE A 337 12.60 -16.59 -10.97
N HIS A 338 13.51 -17.07 -11.81
CA HIS A 338 14.65 -17.90 -11.41
C HIS A 338 15.86 -17.07 -10.96
N GLU A 339 16.63 -17.64 -10.04
CA GLU A 339 17.97 -17.15 -9.61
C GLU A 339 17.97 -15.75 -9.01
N MET A 340 16.92 -15.37 -8.28
CA MET A 340 16.81 -14.07 -7.61
C MET A 340 17.09 -14.18 -6.11
N VAL A 341 17.93 -13.28 -5.61
CA VAL A 341 18.29 -13.13 -4.20
C VAL A 341 17.28 -12.28 -3.44
N ALA A 342 16.59 -11.36 -4.09
CA ALA A 342 15.44 -10.64 -3.52
C ALA A 342 14.45 -10.32 -4.64
N LEU A 343 13.16 -10.18 -4.32
CA LEU A 343 12.13 -9.81 -5.29
C LEU A 343 11.11 -8.90 -4.60
N LYS A 344 10.76 -7.77 -5.21
CA LYS A 344 9.77 -6.81 -4.67
C LYS A 344 8.96 -6.18 -5.80
N THR A 345 7.71 -5.81 -5.51
CA THR A 345 6.97 -4.88 -6.37
C THR A 345 7.60 -3.50 -6.25
N ILE A 346 7.71 -2.79 -7.37
CA ILE A 346 8.27 -1.43 -7.43
C ILE A 346 7.24 -0.40 -7.87
N GLY A 347 5.99 -0.84 -8.11
CA GLY A 347 4.94 0.02 -8.64
C GLY A 347 4.97 0.10 -10.16
N ASP A 348 4.15 0.96 -10.74
CA ASP A 348 4.05 1.12 -12.20
C ASP A 348 5.13 2.07 -12.68
N VAL A 349 6.32 1.52 -12.93
CA VAL A 349 7.48 2.34 -13.27
C VAL A 349 7.53 2.68 -14.76
N ASN A 350 6.61 2.14 -15.56
CA ASN A 350 6.55 2.36 -17.01
C ASN A 350 5.24 3.03 -17.49
N ALA A 351 4.30 3.30 -16.58
CA ALA A 351 2.97 3.87 -16.81
C ALA A 351 2.05 3.02 -17.71
N ASP A 352 2.11 1.68 -17.61
CA ASP A 352 1.20 0.76 -18.32
C ASP A 352 -0.06 0.35 -17.53
N GLY A 353 -0.20 0.93 -16.34
CA GLY A 353 -1.28 0.71 -15.40
C GLY A 353 -1.09 -0.49 -14.48
N LYS A 354 0.05 -1.21 -14.56
CA LYS A 354 0.33 -2.40 -13.73
C LYS A 354 1.62 -2.24 -12.95
N CYS A 355 1.68 -2.89 -11.80
CA CYS A 355 2.87 -2.94 -10.97
C CYS A 355 3.97 -3.78 -11.62
N ASP A 356 5.16 -3.20 -11.71
CA ASP A 356 6.39 -3.87 -12.12
C ASP A 356 7.14 -4.47 -10.92
N VAL A 357 8.12 -5.31 -11.23
CA VAL A 357 8.85 -6.11 -10.23
C VAL A 357 10.36 -5.92 -10.39
N VAL A 358 11.09 -5.76 -9.28
CA VAL A 358 12.56 -5.82 -9.27
C VAL A 358 13.05 -7.09 -8.59
N GLY A 359 13.97 -7.79 -9.25
CA GLY A 359 14.73 -8.92 -8.71
C GLY A 359 16.21 -8.60 -8.60
N THR A 360 16.90 -9.06 -7.56
CA THR A 360 18.35 -8.84 -7.39
C THR A 360 19.12 -10.12 -7.62
N ARG A 361 20.32 -10.02 -8.22
CA ARG A 361 21.23 -11.17 -8.35
C ARG A 361 22.65 -10.77 -7.97
N LEU A 362 23.26 -11.57 -7.10
CA LEU A 362 24.67 -11.44 -6.75
C LEU A 362 25.53 -12.01 -7.87
N VAL A 363 26.28 -11.16 -8.55
CA VAL A 363 27.24 -11.56 -9.59
C VAL A 363 28.58 -11.84 -8.93
N SER A 364 29.15 -13.00 -9.25
CA SER A 364 30.45 -13.42 -8.75
C SER A 364 31.48 -13.54 -9.88
N GLU A 365 32.69 -13.01 -9.65
CA GLU A 365 33.85 -13.23 -10.52
C GLU A 365 34.88 -14.09 -9.78
N ASN A 366 35.38 -15.15 -10.42
CA ASN A 366 36.32 -16.11 -9.81
C ASN A 366 35.86 -16.69 -8.46
N GLY A 367 34.54 -16.90 -8.30
CA GLY A 367 33.94 -17.44 -7.08
C GLY A 367 33.84 -16.45 -5.91
N LYS A 368 34.11 -15.15 -6.13
CA LYS A 368 33.92 -14.09 -5.14
C LYS A 368 32.79 -13.16 -5.55
N PRO A 369 31.88 -12.75 -4.65
CA PRO A 369 30.84 -11.78 -4.94
C PRO A 369 31.41 -10.40 -5.31
N THR A 370 31.21 -9.94 -6.55
CA THR A 370 31.80 -8.69 -7.05
C THR A 370 30.80 -7.57 -7.33
N LYS A 371 29.50 -7.85 -7.43
CA LYS A 371 28.45 -6.81 -7.50
C LYS A 371 27.06 -7.41 -7.29
N GLU A 372 26.12 -6.59 -6.83
CA GLU A 372 24.71 -6.94 -6.83
C GLU A 372 24.02 -6.17 -7.97
N VAL A 373 23.27 -6.88 -8.80
CA VAL A 373 22.62 -6.31 -10.00
C VAL A 373 21.10 -6.40 -9.83
N GLY A 374 20.41 -5.30 -10.06
CA GLY A 374 18.95 -5.27 -10.14
C GLY A 374 18.45 -5.59 -11.55
N TYR A 375 17.37 -6.38 -11.65
CA TYR A 375 16.68 -6.74 -12.89
C TYR A 375 15.22 -6.37 -12.73
N ILE A 376 14.73 -5.48 -13.58
CA ILE A 376 13.34 -5.03 -13.55
C ILE A 376 12.55 -5.82 -14.59
N PHE A 377 11.39 -6.32 -14.20
CA PHE A 377 10.48 -7.08 -15.02
C PHE A 377 9.17 -6.30 -15.17
N ASN A 378 8.71 -6.18 -16.42
CA ASN A 378 7.42 -5.58 -16.71
C ASN A 378 6.29 -6.50 -16.21
N GLY A 379 5.43 -5.99 -15.34
CA GLY A 379 4.31 -6.74 -14.75
C GLY A 379 3.32 -7.24 -15.80
N ALA A 380 2.97 -6.40 -16.77
CA ALA A 380 2.01 -6.72 -17.84
C ALA A 380 2.41 -7.93 -18.71
N THR A 381 3.70 -8.30 -18.72
CA THR A 381 4.23 -9.43 -19.50
C THR A 381 4.81 -10.55 -18.63
N LEU A 382 4.65 -10.42 -17.31
CA LEU A 382 5.15 -11.37 -16.34
C LEU A 382 4.24 -12.61 -16.27
N VAL A 383 4.55 -13.61 -17.08
CA VAL A 383 3.84 -14.90 -17.09
C VAL A 383 4.80 -16.05 -17.38
N GLY A 384 4.55 -17.20 -16.74
CA GLY A 384 5.37 -18.40 -16.85
C GLY A 384 6.74 -18.24 -16.22
N THR A 385 7.70 -19.04 -16.67
CA THR A 385 9.08 -19.01 -16.18
C THR A 385 9.87 -17.87 -16.80
N LYS A 386 10.51 -17.05 -15.94
CA LYS A 386 11.36 -15.92 -16.30
C LYS A 386 12.76 -16.08 -15.73
N THR A 387 13.71 -15.46 -16.40
CA THR A 387 15.13 -15.39 -16.05
C THR A 387 15.63 -13.96 -16.19
N THR A 388 16.89 -13.68 -15.85
CA THR A 388 17.50 -12.36 -16.08
C THR A 388 17.41 -11.84 -17.52
N ASN A 389 17.24 -12.72 -18.51
CA ASN A 389 17.12 -12.34 -19.93
C ASN A 389 15.77 -11.71 -20.26
N ASP A 390 14.77 -11.90 -19.41
CA ASP A 390 13.41 -11.39 -19.59
C ASP A 390 13.22 -10.02 -18.94
N ALA A 391 14.25 -9.47 -18.29
CA ALA A 391 14.21 -8.17 -17.65
C ALA A 391 14.09 -7.05 -18.70
N MET A 392 13.18 -6.10 -18.47
CA MET A 392 13.04 -4.89 -19.29
C MET A 392 14.17 -3.89 -19.05
N ALA A 393 14.75 -3.92 -17.85
CA ALA A 393 15.85 -3.06 -17.45
C ALA A 393 16.83 -3.76 -16.50
N ILE A 394 18.10 -3.34 -16.57
CA ILE A 394 19.19 -3.86 -15.74
C ILE A 394 19.87 -2.68 -15.04
N LEU A 395 19.94 -2.77 -13.72
CA LEU A 395 20.61 -1.83 -12.84
C LEU A 395 21.99 -2.40 -12.48
N SER A 396 22.96 -2.19 -13.39
CA SER A 396 24.31 -2.78 -13.29
C SER A 396 25.35 -1.89 -12.61
N ASP A 397 25.06 -0.59 -12.49
CA ASP A 397 25.97 0.45 -11.98
C ASP A 397 25.59 0.89 -10.55
N ILE A 398 24.79 0.06 -9.88
CA ILE A 398 24.70 0.07 -8.44
C ILE A 398 25.98 -0.62 -8.00
N ASP A 399 26.87 0.11 -7.31
CA ASP A 399 28.17 -0.37 -6.81
C ASP A 399 29.37 -0.21 -7.78
N THR A 400 30.45 0.43 -7.30
CA THR A 400 31.78 0.41 -7.91
C THR A 400 32.78 -0.14 -6.89
N LYS A 401 32.81 -1.46 -6.71
CA LYS A 401 33.67 -2.13 -5.71
C LYS A 401 35.16 -1.85 -5.87
N LYS A 402 35.89 -1.91 -4.75
CA LYS A 402 37.29 -2.37 -4.68
C LYS A 402 37.31 -3.82 -4.15
N GLU A 403 38.31 -4.61 -4.56
CA GLU A 403 38.44 -6.00 -4.11
C GLU A 403 38.65 -6.08 -2.58
N GLY A 404 37.76 -6.79 -1.87
CA GLY A 404 37.85 -7.02 -0.42
C GLY A 404 36.75 -6.39 0.42
N ASP A 405 35.94 -5.50 -0.16
CA ASP A 405 34.84 -4.83 0.55
C ASP A 405 33.62 -5.76 0.69
N ARG A 406 32.95 -5.69 1.85
CA ARG A 406 31.63 -6.31 2.10
C ARG A 406 30.57 -5.24 2.00
N GLY A 407 29.44 -5.55 1.39
CA GLY A 407 28.34 -4.61 1.29
C GLY A 407 27.04 -5.23 0.89
N GLU A 408 26.02 -4.42 1.06
CA GLU A 408 24.61 -4.78 0.98
C GLU A 408 23.94 -3.76 0.05
N VAL A 409 23.11 -4.26 -0.87
CA VAL A 409 22.25 -3.43 -1.71
C VAL A 409 20.81 -3.73 -1.37
N GLN A 410 20.00 -2.68 -1.22
CA GLN A 410 18.57 -2.79 -0.99
C GLN A 410 17.79 -1.93 -1.94
N PHE A 411 16.66 -2.45 -2.38
CA PHE A 411 15.75 -1.80 -3.29
C PHE A 411 14.46 -1.50 -2.55
N SER A 412 13.94 -0.28 -2.66
CA SER A 412 12.67 0.11 -2.09
C SER A 412 11.87 0.95 -3.07
N LYS A 413 10.57 0.67 -3.17
CA LYS A 413 9.61 1.57 -3.80
C LYS A 413 9.67 2.92 -3.07
N VAL A 414 9.64 4.01 -3.83
CA VAL A 414 9.55 5.37 -3.29
C VAL A 414 8.32 6.12 -3.83
N GLY A 415 7.65 5.58 -4.86
CA GLY A 415 6.55 6.26 -5.54
C GLY A 415 7.07 7.25 -6.59
N ASP A 416 6.19 8.03 -7.20
CA ASP A 416 6.58 9.10 -8.13
C ASP A 416 7.14 10.29 -7.34
N VAL A 417 8.47 10.42 -7.30
CA VAL A 417 9.16 11.47 -6.53
C VAL A 417 9.49 12.69 -7.40
N ASN A 418 9.28 12.60 -8.72
CA ASN A 418 9.55 13.69 -9.66
C ASN A 418 8.31 14.20 -10.42
N ASN A 419 7.13 13.62 -10.13
CA ASN A 419 5.82 13.91 -10.69
C ASN A 419 5.78 13.76 -12.22
N ASP A 420 6.42 12.72 -12.76
CA ASP A 420 6.39 12.38 -14.18
C ASP A 420 5.31 11.36 -14.57
N GLY A 421 4.52 10.92 -13.58
CA GLY A 421 3.44 9.96 -13.71
C GLY A 421 3.88 8.50 -13.66
N LYS A 422 5.15 8.20 -13.31
CA LYS A 422 5.67 6.85 -13.12
C LYS A 422 6.23 6.69 -11.72
N ASP A 423 6.07 5.50 -11.15
CA ASP A 423 6.72 5.19 -9.89
C ASP A 423 8.26 5.15 -10.08
N ASP A 424 8.98 5.68 -9.09
CA ASP A 424 10.44 5.70 -9.04
C ASP A 424 10.97 4.67 -8.01
N LEU A 425 12.28 4.41 -8.08
CA LEU A 425 12.97 3.41 -7.25
C LEU A 425 14.15 4.03 -6.52
N ILE A 426 14.26 3.75 -5.22
CA ILE A 426 15.49 4.00 -4.48
C ILE A 426 16.29 2.72 -4.28
N VAL A 427 17.60 2.87 -4.33
CA VAL A 427 18.55 1.81 -4.07
C VAL A 427 19.54 2.27 -3.03
N TYR A 428 19.51 1.66 -1.86
CA TYR A 428 20.49 1.89 -0.82
C TYR A 428 21.65 0.91 -0.98
N SER A 429 22.87 1.41 -0.81
CA SER A 429 24.08 0.64 -0.89
C SER A 429 24.99 0.99 0.27
N ARG A 430 25.44 -0.03 0.99
CA ARG A 430 26.30 0.09 2.17
C ARG A 430 27.58 -0.70 1.94
N TRP A 431 28.73 -0.10 2.22
CA TRP A 431 30.02 -0.75 2.08
C TRP A 431 30.93 -0.51 3.28
N GLN A 432 31.62 -1.57 3.67
CA GLN A 432 32.72 -1.51 4.62
C GLN A 432 34.04 -1.31 3.88
N SER A 433 34.69 -0.16 4.07
CA SER A 433 36.00 0.11 3.47
C SER A 433 37.17 -0.24 4.42
N GLY A 434 38.17 -0.95 3.90
CA GLY A 434 39.56 -0.80 4.35
C GLY A 434 40.03 -1.46 5.65
N CYS A 435 39.60 -2.68 6.01
CA CYS A 435 40.20 -3.42 7.14
C CYS A 435 40.87 -4.76 6.77
N PRO A 436 42.08 -4.75 6.16
CA PRO A 436 42.91 -5.94 6.03
C PRO A 436 43.31 -6.44 7.43
N GLY A 437 42.81 -7.61 7.84
CA GLY A 437 43.18 -8.25 9.12
C GLY A 437 42.33 -7.89 10.35
N GLY A 438 41.22 -7.15 10.18
CA GLY A 438 40.18 -7.02 11.21
C GLY A 438 40.50 -6.12 12.43
N SER A 439 41.57 -5.33 12.37
CA SER A 439 42.06 -4.55 13.52
C SER A 439 41.68 -3.06 13.53
N CYS A 440 40.83 -2.59 12.61
CA CYS A 440 40.27 -1.23 12.62
C CYS A 440 38.76 -1.24 12.83
N LEU A 441 38.23 -0.14 13.41
CA LEU A 441 36.81 0.16 13.33
C LEU A 441 36.47 0.40 11.85
N PRO A 442 35.49 -0.31 11.30
CA PRO A 442 35.23 -0.21 9.88
C PRO A 442 34.50 1.08 9.54
N THR A 443 35.02 1.84 8.56
CA THR A 443 34.27 2.96 7.96
C THR A 443 33.18 2.41 7.07
N MET A 444 31.94 2.88 7.28
CA MET A 444 30.81 2.56 6.43
C MET A 444 30.60 3.70 5.43
N GLU A 445 30.65 3.37 4.16
CA GLU A 445 30.22 4.24 3.08
C GLU A 445 28.79 3.85 2.70
N GLU A 446 27.85 4.77 2.92
CA GLU A 446 26.45 4.58 2.62
C GLU A 446 26.07 5.49 1.46
N THR A 447 25.41 4.94 0.44
CA THR A 447 24.93 5.70 -0.71
C THR A 447 23.50 5.33 -1.04
N LEU A 448 22.65 6.34 -1.17
CA LEU A 448 21.30 6.22 -1.71
C LEU A 448 21.32 6.65 -3.18
N TYR A 449 20.93 5.75 -4.07
CA TYR A 449 20.68 6.04 -5.48
C TYR A 449 19.18 6.21 -5.72
N ILE A 450 18.83 7.12 -6.62
CA ILE A 450 17.46 7.34 -7.08
C ILE A 450 17.44 7.12 -8.59
N PHE A 451 16.53 6.24 -9.02
CA PHE A 451 16.29 5.90 -10.42
C PHE A 451 14.85 6.27 -10.76
N SER A 452 14.65 7.02 -11.85
CA SER A 452 13.28 7.33 -12.27
C SER A 452 12.68 6.22 -13.11
N GLY A 453 11.37 6.05 -12.96
CA GLY A 453 10.55 5.20 -13.82
C GLY A 453 10.81 5.42 -15.30
N SER A 454 10.96 6.67 -15.72
CA SER A 454 11.17 7.04 -17.13
C SER A 454 12.43 6.46 -17.77
N ASP A 455 13.40 6.00 -16.98
CA ASP A 455 14.66 5.47 -17.47
C ASP A 455 14.70 3.92 -17.55
N PHE A 456 13.65 3.19 -17.13
CA PHE A 456 13.67 1.72 -17.05
C PHE A 456 13.48 0.99 -18.39
N VAL A 457 14.33 1.31 -19.37
CA VAL A 457 14.47 0.56 -20.62
C VAL A 457 15.94 0.27 -20.88
N GLY A 458 16.32 -1.01 -20.89
CA GLY A 458 17.70 -1.43 -21.14
C GLY A 458 18.62 -1.20 -19.94
N ASN A 459 19.85 -0.75 -20.18
CA ASN A 459 20.79 -0.46 -19.09
C ASN A 459 20.54 0.95 -18.56
N VAL A 460 20.25 1.04 -17.27
CA VAL A 460 19.74 2.27 -16.65
C VAL A 460 20.84 2.91 -15.82
N SER A 461 20.97 4.23 -15.96
CA SER A 461 21.93 5.03 -15.21
C SER A 461 21.24 5.78 -14.07
N LYS A 462 21.95 5.99 -12.97
CA LYS A 462 21.44 6.76 -11.81
C LYS A 462 21.14 8.21 -12.19
N ILE A 463 20.02 8.76 -11.70
CA ILE A 463 19.68 10.17 -11.89
C ILE A 463 20.28 11.02 -10.78
N LYS A 464 20.31 10.48 -9.55
CA LYS A 464 20.89 11.16 -8.39
C LYS A 464 21.45 10.17 -7.38
N ALA A 465 22.53 10.56 -6.70
CA ALA A 465 23.11 9.80 -5.60
C ALA A 465 23.38 10.72 -4.40
N ILE A 466 22.97 10.28 -3.22
CA ILE A 466 23.36 10.86 -1.92
C ILE A 466 24.38 9.92 -1.32
N SER A 467 25.58 10.40 -1.00
CA SER A 467 26.54 9.61 -0.23
C SER A 467 26.72 10.25 1.14
N ILE A 468 26.57 9.44 2.20
CA ILE A 468 26.97 9.80 3.55
C ILE A 468 28.03 8.80 3.99
N THR A 469 29.13 9.32 4.53
CA THR A 469 30.16 8.50 5.17
C THR A 469 29.95 8.59 6.68
N THR A 470 29.66 7.46 7.31
CA THR A 470 29.52 7.37 8.77
C THR A 470 30.69 6.57 9.36
N GLN A 471 31.04 6.88 10.62
CA GLN A 471 31.99 6.08 11.40
C GLN A 471 31.29 5.05 12.31
N ASP A 472 29.96 5.00 12.26
CA ASP A 472 29.14 4.20 13.17
C ASP A 472 28.66 2.90 12.49
N SER A 473 28.68 1.82 13.26
CA SER A 473 28.62 0.44 12.75
C SER A 473 27.26 -0.25 12.89
N TYR A 474 26.19 0.44 13.30
CA TYR A 474 24.99 -0.23 13.84
C TYR A 474 23.65 0.01 13.13
N SER A 475 23.56 0.84 12.10
CA SER A 475 22.27 1.03 11.40
C SER A 475 21.99 -0.11 10.41
N TYR A 476 20.87 -0.78 10.60
CA TYR A 476 20.32 -1.78 9.69
C TYR A 476 19.22 -1.08 8.87
N PHE A 477 19.37 -1.04 7.55
CA PHE A 477 18.32 -0.67 6.58
C PHE A 477 17.66 0.73 6.73
N PRO A 478 18.39 1.81 6.40
CA PRO A 478 18.03 3.17 6.76
C PRO A 478 17.04 3.94 5.87
N SER A 479 16.59 3.38 4.75
CA SER A 479 15.89 4.19 3.73
C SER A 479 14.66 3.53 3.14
N SER A 480 13.62 4.34 2.99
CA SER A 480 12.32 3.96 2.44
C SER A 480 11.68 5.15 1.74
N GLY A 481 10.60 4.91 0.98
CA GLY A 481 9.63 5.96 0.70
C GLY A 481 8.94 6.43 1.99
N ALA A 482 8.57 7.71 2.01
CA ALA A 482 7.80 8.33 3.09
C ALA A 482 6.33 8.56 2.69
N GLY A 483 6.01 8.54 1.39
CA GLY A 483 4.74 9.07 0.88
C GLY A 483 4.82 10.59 0.74
N ASP A 484 3.73 11.27 0.41
CA ASP A 484 3.68 12.75 0.37
C ASP A 484 3.46 13.30 1.79
N VAL A 485 4.56 13.40 2.56
CA VAL A 485 4.46 13.79 3.97
C VAL A 485 4.27 15.29 4.16
N ASN A 486 4.42 16.11 3.11
CA ASN A 486 4.31 17.56 3.19
C ASN A 486 3.19 18.15 2.31
N GLY A 487 2.41 17.30 1.63
CA GLY A 487 1.24 17.66 0.82
C GLY A 487 1.61 18.48 -0.41
N ASP A 488 2.83 18.34 -0.93
CA ASP A 488 3.30 19.12 -2.08
C ASP A 488 3.06 18.46 -3.44
N GLY A 489 2.47 17.25 -3.42
CA GLY A 489 2.10 16.44 -4.57
C GLY A 489 3.21 15.55 -5.10
N TYR A 490 4.32 15.41 -4.36
CA TYR A 490 5.44 14.53 -4.71
C TYR A 490 5.63 13.51 -3.60
N ASN A 491 5.97 12.27 -3.95
CA ASN A 491 6.38 11.33 -2.91
C ASN A 491 7.72 11.77 -2.31
N ASP A 492 7.84 11.63 -1.00
CA ASP A 492 9.02 11.96 -0.22
C ASP A 492 9.78 10.68 0.17
N LEU A 493 11.00 10.84 0.68
CA LEU A 493 11.86 9.71 1.05
C LEU A 493 12.54 9.92 2.39
N ILE A 494 12.82 8.80 3.06
CA ILE A 494 13.56 8.74 4.31
C ILE A 494 14.96 8.19 4.01
N PHE A 495 15.98 8.80 4.61
CA PHE A 495 17.35 8.35 4.55
C PHE A 495 18.01 8.38 5.93
N ASN A 496 18.80 7.35 6.22
CA ASN A 496 19.46 7.14 7.51
C ASN A 496 18.52 7.11 8.73
N ASN A 497 17.27 6.67 8.54
CA ASN A 497 16.21 6.70 9.55
C ASN A 497 16.06 8.08 10.25
N LYS A 498 16.48 9.16 9.56
CA LYS A 498 16.75 10.45 10.18
C LYS A 498 16.38 11.63 9.29
N TYR A 499 16.81 11.59 8.03
CA TYR A 499 16.63 12.69 7.09
C TYR A 499 15.43 12.40 6.20
N ILE A 500 14.44 13.27 6.24
CA ILE A 500 13.29 13.22 5.35
C ILE A 500 13.54 14.24 4.25
N PHE A 501 13.50 13.81 2.99
CA PHE A 501 13.70 14.65 1.82
C PHE A 501 12.44 14.72 0.99
N SER A 502 12.08 15.93 0.57
CA SER A 502 10.94 16.11 -0.32
C SER A 502 11.29 15.72 -1.76
N GLY A 503 10.39 15.00 -2.43
CA GLY A 503 10.52 14.60 -3.84
C GLY A 503 10.69 15.82 -4.75
N LYS A 504 9.92 16.87 -4.50
CA LYS A 504 10.01 18.16 -5.20
C LYS A 504 11.40 18.79 -5.16
N SER A 505 12.17 18.54 -4.10
CA SER A 505 13.53 19.04 -3.90
C SER A 505 14.62 18.17 -4.53
N LEU A 506 14.24 17.08 -5.22
CA LEU A 506 15.18 16.18 -5.89
C LEU A 506 15.87 16.80 -7.11
N SER A 507 15.50 18.00 -7.54
CA SER A 507 16.26 18.79 -8.52
C SER A 507 17.51 19.48 -7.94
N GLY A 508 17.63 19.62 -6.61
CA GLY A 508 18.74 20.30 -5.90
C GLY A 508 19.93 19.40 -5.54
N ALA A 509 20.80 19.80 -4.60
CA ALA A 509 21.73 18.87 -3.95
C ALA A 509 21.01 18.21 -2.77
N LEU A 510 21.05 16.88 -2.68
CA LEU A 510 20.51 16.16 -1.51
C LEU A 510 21.61 16.05 -0.46
N VAL A 511 21.58 16.99 0.47
CA VAL A 511 22.50 17.07 1.61
C VAL A 511 21.67 17.30 2.86
N PRO A 512 22.12 16.89 4.07
CA PRO A 512 21.37 17.02 5.32
C PRO A 512 20.72 18.39 5.55
N GLU A 513 21.36 19.46 5.08
CA GLU A 513 20.89 20.85 5.22
C GLU A 513 19.62 21.17 4.42
N ASN A 514 19.33 20.36 3.39
CA ASN A 514 18.15 20.50 2.53
C ASN A 514 17.06 19.48 2.86
N ALA A 515 17.20 18.72 3.94
CA ALA A 515 16.15 17.81 4.41
C ALA A 515 14.92 18.64 4.81
N LEU A 516 13.74 18.17 4.40
CA LEU A 516 12.44 18.69 4.85
C LEU A 516 12.36 18.63 6.39
N ALA A 517 12.74 17.48 6.94
CA ALA A 517 12.82 17.24 8.38
C ALA A 517 14.04 16.39 8.75
N THR A 518 14.51 16.54 9.99
CA THR A 518 15.56 15.72 10.59
C THR A 518 15.14 15.27 11.97
N ILE A 519 15.14 13.96 12.24
CA ILE A 519 14.86 13.41 13.58
C ILE A 519 16.20 13.21 14.32
N ALA A 520 16.49 14.07 15.30
CA ALA A 520 17.84 14.26 15.82
C ALA A 520 18.33 13.21 16.83
N ASP A 521 17.45 12.54 17.55
CA ASP A 521 17.73 11.57 18.63
C ASP A 521 17.45 10.13 18.20
N THR A 522 17.88 9.78 16.99
CA THR A 522 17.70 8.49 16.32
C THR A 522 18.93 7.58 16.41
N ASP A 523 19.80 7.78 17.40
CA ASP A 523 21.06 7.02 17.58
C ASP A 523 20.83 5.49 17.66
N TYR A 524 19.59 5.08 17.89
CA TYR A 524 19.11 3.70 18.04
C TYR A 524 17.95 3.36 17.08
N ALA A 525 17.70 4.18 16.05
CA ALA A 525 16.61 3.93 15.11
C ALA A 525 16.89 2.70 14.25
N ALA A 526 16.01 1.70 14.34
CA ALA A 526 16.19 0.40 13.72
C ALA A 526 15.53 0.32 12.33
N PHE A 527 14.28 0.75 12.20
CA PHE A 527 13.52 0.67 10.96
C PHE A 527 12.63 1.89 10.76
N THR A 528 12.43 2.28 9.51
CA THR A 528 11.46 3.29 9.11
C THR A 528 10.49 2.77 8.06
N ALA A 529 9.27 3.32 8.06
CA ALA A 529 8.24 3.03 7.08
C ALA A 529 7.32 4.23 6.93
N SER A 530 6.79 4.45 5.71
CA SER A 530 5.54 5.18 5.54
C SER A 530 4.39 4.34 6.10
N VAL A 531 3.47 4.98 6.81
CA VAL A 531 2.24 4.35 7.31
C VAL A 531 0.99 4.97 6.66
N GLY A 532 1.18 5.74 5.59
CA GLY A 532 0.12 6.52 4.94
C GLY A 532 -0.44 7.60 5.87
N ASP A 533 -1.48 8.30 5.42
CA ASP A 533 -2.24 9.22 6.26
C ASP A 533 -3.05 8.45 7.32
N ILE A 534 -2.49 8.31 8.53
CA ILE A 534 -3.09 7.51 9.59
C ILE A 534 -4.02 8.32 10.49
N ASN A 535 -3.83 9.64 10.53
CA ASN A 535 -4.63 10.55 11.34
C ASN A 535 -5.68 11.33 10.52
N MET A 536 -5.80 11.05 9.22
CA MET A 536 -6.71 11.67 8.26
C MET A 536 -6.50 13.18 8.10
N ASP A 537 -5.24 13.64 8.15
CA ASP A 537 -4.88 15.05 7.96
C ASP A 537 -4.51 15.41 6.51
N GLN A 538 -4.57 14.45 5.58
CA GLN A 538 -4.19 14.49 4.17
C GLN A 538 -2.68 14.48 3.89
N TYR A 539 -1.85 14.25 4.91
CA TYR A 539 -0.40 14.09 4.75
C TYR A 539 -0.04 12.65 5.08
N ASP A 540 0.85 12.05 4.29
CA ASP A 540 1.34 10.72 4.65
C ASP A 540 2.18 10.81 5.95
N ASP A 541 1.97 9.85 6.84
CA ASP A 541 2.66 9.74 8.12
C ASP A 541 3.78 8.72 8.05
N ILE A 542 4.72 8.82 8.98
CA ILE A 542 5.86 7.88 9.06
C ILE A 542 5.97 7.24 10.43
N LEU A 543 6.52 6.04 10.45
CA LEU A 543 6.87 5.30 11.66
C LEU A 543 8.39 5.12 11.72
N ILE A 544 8.95 5.33 12.91
CA ILE A 544 10.36 5.07 13.23
C ILE A 544 10.42 4.15 14.44
N SER A 545 11.10 3.01 14.34
CA SER A 545 11.32 2.11 15.48
C SER A 545 12.68 2.35 16.15
N GLU A 546 12.75 2.15 17.46
CA GLU A 546 13.97 2.26 18.27
C GLU A 546 14.36 0.91 18.89
N TYR A 547 15.61 0.52 18.70
CA TYR A 547 16.24 -0.65 19.31
C TYR A 547 17.39 -0.23 20.24
N PRO A 548 17.41 -0.61 21.54
CA PRO A 548 16.75 -1.78 22.10
C PRO A 548 15.50 -1.49 22.94
N LYS A 549 14.92 -0.29 22.86
CA LYS A 549 13.77 0.09 23.70
C LYS A 549 12.44 -0.61 23.33
N GLU A 550 12.42 -1.41 22.26
CA GLU A 550 11.23 -2.10 21.74
C GLU A 550 10.04 -1.14 21.56
N ALA A 551 10.34 0.02 20.98
CA ALA A 551 9.38 1.10 20.76
C ALA A 551 9.30 1.50 19.29
N ALA A 552 8.13 1.99 18.87
CA ALA A 552 7.92 2.65 17.59
C ALA A 552 7.24 4.01 17.78
N TYR A 553 7.59 4.98 16.95
CA TYR A 553 7.20 6.38 17.05
C TYR A 553 6.54 6.78 15.75
N VAL A 554 5.28 7.23 15.81
CA VAL A 554 4.52 7.70 14.66
C VAL A 554 4.63 9.21 14.59
N PHE A 555 5.01 9.74 13.44
CA PHE A 555 5.07 11.17 13.17
C PHE A 555 4.04 11.54 12.13
N SER A 556 3.23 12.56 12.43
CA SER A 556 2.33 13.12 11.44
C SER A 556 3.10 13.89 10.38
N GLY A 557 2.80 13.64 9.10
CA GLY A 557 3.37 14.33 7.95
C GLY A 557 3.20 15.85 8.07
N ALA A 558 2.00 16.30 8.42
CA ALA A 558 1.68 17.72 8.62
C ALA A 558 2.61 18.43 9.62
N MET A 559 3.24 17.68 10.53
CA MET A 559 4.17 18.20 11.51
C MET A 559 5.65 18.01 11.15
N LEU A 560 6.00 17.24 10.12
CA LEU A 560 7.37 16.94 9.71
C LEU A 560 8.04 18.13 8.99
N SER A 561 8.59 19.04 9.78
CA SER A 561 9.46 20.10 9.28
C SER A 561 10.59 20.46 10.26
N GLY A 562 11.75 20.80 9.72
CA GLY A 562 12.91 21.20 10.52
C GLY A 562 13.45 20.07 11.41
N THR A 563 14.04 20.42 12.55
CA THR A 563 14.58 19.41 13.49
C THR A 563 13.51 18.96 14.47
N LYS A 564 13.27 17.65 14.51
CA LYS A 564 12.37 16.95 15.44
C LYS A 564 13.15 16.01 16.36
N LYS A 565 12.45 15.54 17.38
CA LYS A 565 12.87 14.49 18.30
C LYS A 565 11.85 13.36 18.34
N LEU A 566 12.23 12.18 18.80
CA LEU A 566 11.31 11.07 19.09
C LEU A 566 10.17 11.48 20.03
N SER A 567 10.41 12.46 20.92
CA SER A 567 9.38 13.04 21.79
C SER A 567 8.32 13.89 21.07
N ASP A 568 8.56 14.26 19.81
CA ASP A 568 7.62 15.04 19.00
C ASP A 568 6.66 14.15 18.19
N ALA A 569 6.79 12.82 18.31
CA ALA A 569 5.90 11.85 17.70
C ALA A 569 4.46 12.01 18.23
N ILE A 570 3.47 11.85 17.34
CA ILE A 570 2.04 11.90 17.70
C ILE A 570 1.60 10.67 18.49
N ALA A 571 2.31 9.56 18.34
CA ALA A 571 2.05 8.35 19.08
C ALA A 571 3.35 7.58 19.32
N THR A 572 3.42 6.91 20.47
CA THR A 572 4.48 5.94 20.77
C THR A 572 3.86 4.58 21.05
N ILE A 573 4.36 3.56 20.38
CA ILE A 573 3.96 2.18 20.52
C ILE A 573 5.05 1.46 21.29
N THR A 574 4.73 0.89 22.45
CA THR A 574 5.68 0.18 23.31
C THR A 574 5.16 -1.21 23.60
N CYS A 575 6.01 -2.21 23.42
CA CYS A 575 5.68 -3.59 23.78
C CYS A 575 6.48 -3.99 25.02
N VAL A 576 5.78 -4.42 26.07
CA VAL A 576 6.43 -4.87 27.31
C VAL A 576 6.18 -6.37 27.46
N PRO A 577 7.23 -7.20 27.51
CA PRO A 577 7.08 -8.61 27.88
C PRO A 577 6.52 -8.71 29.30
N SER A 578 5.38 -9.37 29.49
CA SER A 578 4.86 -9.72 30.81
C SER A 578 4.89 -11.23 31.01
N SER A 579 4.89 -11.69 32.26
CA SER A 579 5.01 -13.11 32.61
C SER A 579 3.80 -13.96 32.21
N GLU A 580 2.68 -13.35 31.79
CA GLU A 580 1.46 -14.06 31.38
C GLU A 580 0.97 -13.70 29.98
N ASP A 581 1.37 -12.55 29.40
CA ASP A 581 1.06 -12.14 28.02
C ASP A 581 1.95 -10.97 27.56
N LEU A 582 2.30 -10.89 26.28
CA LEU A 582 2.98 -9.71 25.73
C LEU A 582 1.96 -8.57 25.55
N LEU A 583 2.22 -7.42 26.19
CA LEU A 583 1.31 -6.27 26.18
C LEU A 583 1.93 -5.11 25.38
N CYS A 584 1.46 -4.90 24.15
CA CYS A 584 1.75 -3.68 23.40
C CYS A 584 0.74 -2.58 23.72
N ARG A 585 1.24 -1.37 23.98
CA ARG A 585 0.44 -0.18 24.31
C ARG A 585 0.80 0.93 23.36
N ILE A 586 -0.22 1.66 22.91
CA ILE A 586 0.02 2.89 22.17
C ILE A 586 -0.36 4.06 23.07
N GLN A 587 0.61 4.93 23.29
CA GLN A 587 0.43 6.16 24.04
C GLN A 587 0.35 7.30 23.03
N PRO A 588 -0.84 7.89 22.80
CA PRO A 588 -0.93 9.11 22.00
C PRO A 588 -0.20 10.22 22.75
N PHE A 589 0.51 11.06 22.03
CA PHE A 589 0.96 12.32 22.55
C PHE A 589 -0.09 13.36 22.16
N ILE A 590 -0.92 13.76 23.13
CA ILE A 590 -1.71 14.99 22.98
C ILE A 590 -0.75 16.10 23.44
N PRO A 591 -0.22 16.94 22.55
CA PRO A 591 0.55 18.10 22.98
C PRO A 591 -0.35 18.93 23.90
N GLU A 592 0.18 19.39 25.05
CA GLU A 592 -0.59 20.17 26.03
C GLU A 592 -1.20 21.48 25.46
N ASN A 593 -1.01 21.79 24.17
CA ASN A 593 -1.44 23.04 23.53
C ASN A 593 -1.97 22.85 22.08
N LEU A 594 -2.77 21.82 21.79
CA LEU A 594 -3.63 21.79 20.60
C LEU A 594 -5.07 22.19 20.94
#